data_AF-A0A553DQA7-F1
#
_entry.id   AF-A0A553DQA7-F1
#
_cell.length_a   1.000
_cell.length_b   1.000
_cell.length_c   1.000
_cell.angle_alpha   90.00
_cell.angle_beta   90.00
_cell.angle_gamma   90.00
#
_symmetry.space_group_name_H-M   'P 1'
#
loop_
_entity.id
_entity.type
_entity.pdbx_description
1 polymer ?
#
loop_
_entity_poly.entity_id
_entity_poly.type
_entity_poly.pdbx_seq_one_letter_code
_entity_poly.pdbx_strand_id
1 'polypeptide(L)'
;MKVIKTINLGNGHKIEFGEATWDYKTTSIRNRYPTTNGGFSPRSSSEIPIDDIKLLIEESIKNGYISKKDIIDIIKTGLDHI
;
A
#
# COMPACT_ATOMS: atom_id res chain seq x y z
N MET A 1 4.81 11.61 4.18
CA MET A 1 5.66 10.95 3.18
C MET A 1 6.01 11.91 2.08
N LYS A 2 7.26 11.94 1.64
CA LYS A 2 7.70 12.58 0.41
C LYS A 2 7.54 11.58 -0.73
N VAL A 3 6.52 11.79 -1.57
CA VAL A 3 6.11 10.84 -2.61
C VAL A 3 7.16 10.77 -3.72
N ILE A 4 7.55 9.55 -4.09
CA ILE A 4 8.47 9.23 -5.20
C ILE A 4 7.70 8.59 -6.37
N LYS A 5 6.72 7.74 -6.09
CA LYS A 5 5.94 7.03 -7.11
C LYS A 5 4.45 7.01 -6.75
N THR A 6 3.62 7.17 -7.77
CA THR A 6 2.16 7.09 -7.64
C THR A 6 1.60 6.11 -8.67
N ILE A 7 0.78 5.17 -8.22
CA ILE A 7 -0.03 4.28 -9.07
C ILE A 7 -1.47 4.74 -9.00
N ASN A 8 -2.09 5.04 -10.14
CA ASN A 8 -3.49 5.41 -10.21
C ASN A 8 -4.34 4.17 -10.47
N LEU A 9 -5.24 3.85 -9.55
CA LEU A 9 -6.14 2.68 -9.64
C LEU A 9 -7.54 3.07 -10.17
N GLY A 10 -7.76 4.33 -10.50
CA GLY A 10 -9.06 4.86 -10.94
C GLY A 10 -9.97 5.25 -9.76
N ASN A 11 -11.10 5.87 -10.06
CA ASN A 11 -12.14 6.27 -9.08
C ASN A 11 -11.61 7.08 -7.88
N GLY A 12 -10.55 7.87 -8.07
CA GLY A 12 -9.93 8.66 -7.01
C GLY A 12 -9.06 7.85 -6.04
N HIS A 13 -8.88 6.54 -6.26
CA HIS A 13 -7.98 5.70 -5.47
C HIS A 13 -6.59 5.65 -6.10
N LYS A 14 -5.57 5.98 -5.31
CA LYS A 14 -4.17 5.87 -5.69
C LYS A 14 -3.38 5.09 -4.64
N ILE A 15 -2.26 4.50 -5.04
CA ILE A 15 -1.22 4.01 -4.14
C ILE A 15 -0.01 4.92 -4.32
N GLU A 16 0.57 5.39 -3.22
CA GLU A 16 1.77 6.22 -3.22
C GLU A 16 2.90 5.51 -2.49
N PHE A 17 4.12 5.61 -3.03
CA PHE A 17 5.37 5.14 -2.43
C PHE A 17 6.31 6.33 -2.25
N GLY A 18 7.11 6.35 -1.18
CA GLY A 18 8.05 7.44 -0.93
C GLY A 18 8.80 7.33 0.39
N GLU A 19 9.54 8.39 0.73
CA GLU A 19 10.27 8.49 2.00
C GLU A 19 9.29 8.78 3.14
N ALA A 20 9.37 7.99 4.22
CA ALA A 20 8.42 8.07 5.33
C ALA A 20 8.44 9.42 6.05
N THR A 21 7.31 9.82 6.64
CA THR A 21 7.25 11.12 7.37
C THR A 21 8.08 11.12 8.65
N TRP A 22 8.35 9.96 9.24
CA TRP A 22 9.09 9.82 10.51
C TRP A 22 10.59 9.54 10.32
N ASP A 23 10.99 8.94 9.19
CA ASP A 23 12.38 8.65 8.87
C ASP A 23 12.58 8.62 7.35
N TYR A 24 13.38 9.54 6.82
CA TYR A 24 13.61 9.68 5.37
C TYR A 24 14.40 8.52 4.76
N LYS A 25 15.07 7.69 5.58
CA LYS A 25 15.77 6.50 5.10
C LYS A 25 14.82 5.31 4.92
N THR A 26 13.63 5.40 5.50
CA THR A 26 12.62 4.35 5.42
C THR A 26 11.70 4.60 4.22
N THR A 27 11.52 3.59 3.37
CA THR A 27 10.49 3.61 2.34
C THR A 27 9.15 3.28 2.96
N SER A 28 8.12 4.07 2.65
CA SER A 28 6.74 3.83 3.05
C SER A 28 5.81 3.75 1.85
N ILE A 29 4.69 3.07 2.05
CA ILE A 29 3.57 2.95 1.11
C ILE A 29 2.30 3.43 1.80
N ARG A 30 1.37 4.01 1.04
CA ARG A 30 0.00 4.25 1.51
C ARG A 30 -1.02 4.16 0.40
N ASN A 31 -2.26 3.88 0.79
CA ASN A 31 -3.40 4.30 0.00
C ASN A 31 -3.50 5.83 0.01
N ARG A 32 -4.04 6.40 -1.07
CA ARG A 32 -4.32 7.83 -1.18
C ARG A 32 -5.72 8.03 -1.73
N TYR A 33 -6.58 8.59 -0.89
CA TYR A 33 -7.91 9.04 -1.24
C TYR A 33 -7.99 10.56 -1.05
N PRO A 34 -7.98 11.35 -2.13
CA PRO A 34 -8.06 12.80 -2.03
C PRO A 34 -9.43 13.22 -1.49
N THR A 35 -9.46 14.28 -0.70
CA THR A 35 -10.73 14.94 -0.33
C THR A 35 -11.05 16.04 -1.32
N THR A 36 -12.30 16.48 -1.36
CA THR A 36 -12.75 17.59 -2.22
C THR A 36 -11.99 18.90 -1.97
N ASN A 37 -11.37 19.04 -0.79
CA ASN A 37 -10.65 20.24 -0.38
C ASN A 37 -9.13 20.13 -0.58
N GLY A 38 -8.66 19.17 -1.39
CA GLY A 38 -7.23 18.99 -1.70
C GLY A 38 -6.42 18.23 -0.64
N GLY A 39 -7.05 17.85 0.48
CA GLY A 39 -6.46 16.99 1.50
C GLY A 39 -6.54 15.50 1.15
N PHE A 40 -6.36 14.65 2.14
CA PHE A 40 -6.54 13.20 2.01
C PHE A 40 -7.27 12.63 3.22
N SER A 41 -7.92 11.48 3.04
CA SER A 41 -8.61 10.80 4.15
C SER A 41 -7.60 10.39 5.22
N PRO A 42 -7.70 10.93 6.47
CA PRO A 42 -6.80 10.52 7.56
C PRO A 42 -7.08 9.10 8.03
N ARG A 43 -8.27 8.54 7.73
CA ARG A 43 -8.67 7.18 8.12
C ARG A 43 -8.25 6.12 7.10
N SER A 44 -8.06 6.52 5.85
CA SER A 44 -7.88 5.59 4.72
C SER A 44 -6.57 5.79 3.98
N SER A 45 -5.72 6.74 4.41
CA SER A 45 -4.45 7.07 3.75
C SER A 45 -3.25 6.99 4.70
N SER A 46 -3.30 6.06 5.67
CA SER A 46 -2.21 5.84 6.61
C SER A 46 -0.94 5.37 5.89
N GLU A 47 0.19 5.91 6.32
CA GLU A 47 1.51 5.47 5.88
C GLU A 47 1.94 4.21 6.62
N ILE A 48 2.49 3.26 5.89
CA ILE A 48 2.97 1.98 6.40
C ILE A 48 4.42 1.81 5.92
N PRO A 49 5.39 1.44 6.79
CA PRO A 49 6.72 1.03 6.35
C PRO A 49 6.62 -0.08 5.30
N ILE A 50 7.43 -0.02 4.24
CA ILE A 50 7.35 -1.03 3.17
C ILE A 50 7.67 -2.44 3.69
N ASP A 51 8.56 -2.53 4.69
CA ASP A 51 8.99 -3.80 5.28
C ASP A 51 7.85 -4.48 6.07
N ASP A 52 6.89 -3.70 6.58
CA ASP A 52 5.72 -4.23 7.30
C ASP A 52 4.71 -4.88 6.34
N ILE A 53 4.75 -4.60 5.04
CA ILE A 53 3.78 -5.14 4.07
C ILE A 53 3.84 -6.66 4.02
N LYS A 54 5.03 -7.25 4.08
CA LYS A 54 5.20 -8.71 4.14
C LYS A 54 4.47 -9.27 5.36
N LEU A 55 4.73 -8.69 6.54
CA LEU A 55 4.14 -9.13 7.80
C LEU A 55 2.61 -9.01 7.78
N LEU A 56 2.08 -7.89 7.29
CA LEU A 56 0.64 -7.66 7.19
C LEU A 56 -0.05 -8.66 6.26
N ILE A 57 0.56 -8.99 5.11
CA ILE A 57 0.04 -10.00 4.19
C ILE A 57 0.07 -11.38 4.84
N GLU A 58 1.18 -11.78 5.44
CA GLU A 58 1.32 -13.09 6.10
C GLU A 58 0.28 -13.28 7.21
N GLU A 59 0.13 -12.30 8.11
CA GLU A 59 -0.86 -12.38 9.18
C GLU A 59 -2.30 -12.35 8.65
N SER A 60 -2.57 -11.60 7.59
CA SER A 60 -3.90 -11.59 6.95
C SER A 60 -4.23 -12.96 6.33
N ILE A 61 -3.24 -13.66 5.76
CA ILE A 61 -3.41 -15.02 5.23
C ILE A 61 -3.68 -16.00 6.38
N LYS A 62 -2.84 -16.01 7.42
CA LYS A 62 -2.96 -16.93 8.57
C LYS A 62 -4.32 -16.82 9.25
N ASN A 63 -4.88 -15.61 9.30
CA ASN A 63 -6.16 -15.34 9.93
C ASN A 63 -7.36 -15.40 8.96
N GLY A 64 -7.16 -15.83 7.71
CA GLY A 64 -8.24 -16.07 6.75
C GLY A 64 -8.88 -14.81 6.17
N TYR A 65 -8.24 -13.64 6.27
CA TYR A 65 -8.71 -12.39 5.69
C TYR A 65 -8.42 -12.26 4.19
N ILE A 66 -7.55 -13.10 3.63
CA ILE A 66 -7.23 -13.14 2.20
C ILE A 66 -7.70 -14.48 1.62
N SER A 67 -8.49 -14.41 0.55
CA SER A 67 -9.01 -15.62 -0.09
C SER A 67 -7.91 -16.40 -0.80
N LYS A 68 -8.08 -17.71 -0.95
CA LYS A 68 -7.14 -18.56 -1.71
C LYS A 68 -6.89 -18.02 -3.13
N LYS A 69 -7.92 -17.50 -3.79
CA LYS A 69 -7.81 -16.91 -5.13
C LYS A 69 -6.87 -15.69 -5.11
N ASP A 70 -7.07 -14.77 -4.17
CA ASP A 70 -6.26 -13.56 -4.09
C ASP A 70 -4.80 -13.89 -3.74
N ILE A 71 -4.54 -14.91 -2.91
CA ILE A 71 -3.19 -15.41 -2.65
C ILE A 71 -2.52 -15.87 -3.95
N ILE A 72 -3.22 -16.65 -4.77
CA ILE A 72 -2.69 -17.12 -6.06
C ILE A 72 -2.40 -15.94 -6.99
N ASP A 73 -3.29 -14.95 -7.04
CA ASP A 73 -3.14 -13.77 -7.89
C ASP A 73 -1.94 -12.91 -7.44
N ILE A 74 -1.72 -12.76 -6.13
CA ILE A 74 -0.53 -12.10 -5.54
C ILE A 74 0.75 -12.85 -5.94
N ILE A 75 0.77 -14.17 -5.79
CA ILE A 75 1.96 -14.99 -6.13
C ILE A 75 2.30 -14.86 -7.61
N LYS A 76 1.31 -14.96 -8.50
CA LYS A 76 1.53 -14.79 -9.96
C LYS A 76 2.11 -13.42 -10.27
N THR A 77 1.52 -12.36 -9.69
CA THR A 77 2.02 -10.99 -9.88
C THR A 77 3.48 -10.87 -9.45
N GLY A 78 3.86 -11.49 -8.32
CA GLY A 78 5.24 -11.52 -7.85
C GLY A 78 6.18 -12.26 -8.81
N LEU A 79 5.80 -13.44 -9.28
CA LEU A 79 6.59 -14.24 -10.22
C LEU A 79 6.81 -13.55 -11.57
N ASP A 80 5.83 -12.77 -12.03
CA ASP A 80 5.90 -12.06 -13.31
C ASP A 80 6.80 -10.81 -13.28
N HIS A 81 7.20 -10.33 -12.09
CA HIS A 81 7.89 -9.05 -11.90
C HIS A 81 9.25 -9.18 -11.18
N ILE A 82 9.79 -10.41 -11.06
CA ILE A 82 11.13 -10.70 -10.52
C ILE A 82 12.04 -11.37 -11.54
#